data_AF-A0A9D2D7E5-F1
#
_entry.id   AF-A0A9D2D7E5-F1
#
_cell.length_a   1.000
_cell.length_b   1.000
_cell.length_c   1.000
_cell.angle_alpha   90.00
_cell.angle_beta   90.00
_cell.angle_gamma   90.00
#
_symmetry.space_group_name_H-M   'P 1'
#
loop_
_entity.id
_entity.type
_entity.pdbx_description
1 polymer ?
#
loop_
_entity_poly.entity_id
_entity_poly.type
_entity_poly.pdbx_seq_one_letter_code
_entity_poly.pdbx_strand_id
1 'polypeptide(L)'
;MNKLAMKKFGLLLGILAVISVCAGVLCGCGKDVGTLYRLEEVYASQAIGKEDLLNIAYHNGDVERNEAELQNFEPKPIGELNEKTAQRIRECVAEVYLKVNFSEATAENVIIKKYLGCYNGYYAVRFTNNLSGRLDWETDPEDYIEEVGGIKLSYYRTSFIHLWKEN
;
A
#
# COMPACT_ATOMS: atom_id res chain seq x y z
N MET A 1 55.41 -8.88 23.70
CA MET A 1 54.92 -9.43 24.99
C MET A 1 53.98 -8.36 25.56
N ASN A 2 52.66 -8.51 25.56
CA ASN A 2 51.88 -9.52 26.26
C ASN A 2 50.68 -10.07 25.45
N LYS A 3 50.41 -11.35 25.69
CA LYS A 3 49.27 -12.17 25.23
C LYS A 3 48.05 -11.96 26.13
N LEU A 4 46.84 -12.17 25.59
CA LEU A 4 45.73 -13.06 26.06
C LEU A 4 44.39 -12.47 25.55
N ALA A 5 43.79 -12.99 24.48
CA ALA A 5 42.97 -14.20 24.37
C ALA A 5 41.46 -13.91 24.47
N MET A 6 40.78 -14.30 23.39
CA MET A 6 39.33 -14.37 23.22
C MET A 6 38.60 -15.07 24.36
N LYS A 7 37.39 -14.61 24.67
CA LYS A 7 36.30 -15.46 25.16
C LYS A 7 35.01 -15.12 24.40
N LYS A 8 34.56 -16.06 23.57
CA LYS A 8 33.19 -16.16 23.05
C LYS A 8 32.34 -16.89 24.11
N PHE A 9 31.22 -16.31 24.52
CA PHE A 9 30.01 -16.92 25.10
C PHE A 9 29.03 -15.73 25.17
N GLY A 10 27.99 -15.61 24.35
CA GLY A 10 26.87 -16.53 24.28
C GLY A 10 25.76 -16.01 25.18
N LEU A 11 24.96 -15.05 24.68
CA LEU A 11 23.62 -14.78 25.24
C LEU A 11 22.66 -14.39 24.11
N LEU A 12 22.01 -15.42 23.59
CA LEU A 12 20.73 -15.35 22.92
C LEU A 12 19.64 -15.07 23.97
N LEU A 13 18.53 -14.47 23.51
CA LEU A 13 17.22 -14.27 24.16
C LEU A 13 17.02 -12.95 24.90
N GLY A 14 16.11 -12.14 24.33
CA GLY A 14 15.12 -11.46 25.15
C GLY A 14 14.95 -9.96 24.94
N ILE A 15 14.57 -9.51 23.74
CA ILE A 15 13.65 -8.37 23.60
C ILE A 15 12.66 -8.70 22.48
N LEU A 16 11.65 -9.48 22.84
CA LEU A 16 10.38 -9.52 22.13
C LEU A 16 9.60 -8.27 22.56
N ALA A 17 8.95 -7.64 21.58
CA ALA A 17 7.86 -6.67 21.74
C ALA A 17 8.19 -5.36 22.48
N VAL A 18 8.33 -4.26 21.74
CA VAL A 18 7.58 -2.98 21.88
C VAL A 18 8.19 -2.00 20.87
N ILE A 19 7.77 -2.08 19.61
CA ILE A 19 7.61 -0.89 18.74
C ILE A 19 6.23 -1.04 18.09
N SER A 20 5.21 -0.98 18.95
CA SER A 20 3.78 -0.95 18.60
C SER A 20 3.25 0.49 18.71
N VAL A 21 4.09 1.48 18.45
CA VAL A 21 3.70 2.89 18.62
C VAL A 21 4.28 3.67 17.44
N CYS A 22 3.37 4.27 16.65
CA CYS A 22 3.60 5.30 15.61
C CYS A 22 3.73 4.89 14.13
N ALA A 23 2.88 4.00 13.59
CA ALA A 23 2.64 3.93 12.14
C ALA A 23 1.14 3.92 11.74
N GLY A 24 0.24 4.26 12.67
CA GLY A 24 -1.20 4.21 12.47
C GLY A 24 -1.92 5.54 12.64
N VAL A 25 -1.35 6.66 12.17
CA VAL A 25 -2.05 7.95 12.22
C VAL A 25 -1.91 8.70 10.90
N LEU A 26 -2.47 8.12 9.84
CA LEU A 26 -3.30 8.91 8.94
C LEU A 26 -4.74 8.43 9.15
N CYS A 27 -5.50 9.22 9.90
CA CYS A 27 -6.97 9.20 9.93
C CYS A 27 -7.65 7.98 10.58
N GLY A 28 -7.73 7.94 11.91
CA GLY A 28 -8.83 7.24 12.59
C GLY A 28 -10.17 7.77 12.05
N CYS A 29 -10.91 6.93 11.33
CA CYS A 29 -12.21 7.25 10.76
C CYS A 29 -13.24 7.45 11.88
N GLY A 30 -14.18 8.39 11.70
CA GLY A 30 -15.25 8.64 12.66
C GLY A 30 -16.33 7.56 12.64
N LYS A 31 -16.31 6.74 11.59
CA LYS A 31 -17.06 5.49 11.45
C LYS A 31 -16.07 4.33 11.32
N ASP A 32 -16.47 3.15 11.77
CA ASP A 32 -15.67 1.92 11.71
C ASP A 32 -15.59 1.39 10.26
N VAL A 33 -14.98 2.15 9.34
CA VAL A 33 -14.90 1.83 7.91
C VAL A 33 -13.51 1.31 7.49
N GLY A 34 -12.70 0.89 8.47
CA GLY A 34 -11.32 0.43 8.26
C GLY A 34 -10.32 1.58 8.18
N THR A 35 -9.09 1.22 7.82
CA THR A 35 -7.94 2.13 7.76
C THR A 35 -7.22 2.02 6.42
N LEU A 36 -6.81 3.16 5.86
CA LEU A 36 -6.05 3.26 4.61
C LEU A 36 -4.58 3.56 4.90
N TYR A 37 -3.68 2.74 4.39
CA TYR A 37 -2.24 2.83 4.58
C TYR A 37 -1.53 3.09 3.25
N ARG A 38 -0.34 3.71 3.30
CA ARG A 38 0.56 3.75 2.14
C ARG A 38 1.23 2.38 1.96
N LEU A 39 1.49 2.02 0.71
CA LEU A 39 2.18 0.76 0.40
C LEU A 39 3.54 0.64 1.10
N GLU A 40 4.33 1.72 1.08
CA GLU A 40 5.64 1.77 1.74
C GLU A 40 5.55 1.50 3.25
N GLU A 41 4.53 2.01 3.94
CA GLU A 41 4.35 1.82 5.39
C GLU A 41 4.06 0.36 5.74
N VAL A 42 3.19 -0.29 4.97
CA VAL A 42 2.84 -1.70 5.19
C VAL A 42 4.02 -2.61 4.84
N TYR A 43 4.80 -2.27 3.81
CA TYR A 43 6.02 -2.99 3.47
C TYR A 43 7.12 -2.80 4.54
N ALA A 44 7.35 -1.57 5.00
CA ALA A 44 8.35 -1.26 6.02
C ALA A 44 8.04 -1.91 7.38
N SER A 45 6.74 -2.06 7.70
CA SER A 45 6.30 -2.82 8.88
C SER A 45 6.35 -4.35 8.71
N GLN A 46 6.79 -4.84 7.55
CA GLN A 46 6.86 -6.26 7.18
C GLN A 46 5.50 -6.99 7.21
N ALA A 47 4.40 -6.24 7.14
CA ALA A 47 3.06 -6.81 7.08
C ALA A 47 2.74 -7.39 5.69
N ILE A 48 3.47 -6.99 4.66
CA ILE A 48 3.57 -7.65 3.35
C ILE A 48 5.04 -7.85 2.96
N GLY A 49 5.32 -8.83 2.11
CA GLY A 49 6.66 -9.18 1.67
C GLY A 49 7.00 -8.73 0.25
N LYS A 50 8.24 -8.99 -0.18
CA LYS A 50 8.69 -8.71 -1.56
C LYS A 50 7.87 -9.46 -2.61
N GLU A 51 7.48 -10.71 -2.34
CA GLU A 51 6.60 -11.48 -3.23
C GLU A 51 5.23 -10.79 -3.42
N ASP A 52 4.69 -10.18 -2.36
CA ASP A 52 3.42 -9.46 -2.44
C ASP A 52 3.58 -8.20 -3.31
N LEU A 53 4.69 -7.46 -3.16
CA LEU A 53 5.02 -6.32 -4.03
C LEU A 53 5.16 -6.72 -5.50
N LEU A 54 5.81 -7.85 -5.79
CA LEU A 54 5.92 -8.38 -7.15
C LEU A 54 4.56 -8.74 -7.72
N ASN A 55 3.69 -9.37 -6.92
CA ASN A 55 2.33 -9.69 -7.36
C ASN A 55 1.51 -8.42 -7.61
N ILE A 56 1.63 -7.42 -6.73
CA ILE A 56 0.99 -6.10 -6.90
C ILE A 56 1.47 -5.44 -8.20
N ALA A 57 2.79 -5.40 -8.44
CA ALA A 57 3.36 -4.83 -9.67
C ALA A 57 2.85 -5.53 -10.93
N TYR A 58 2.82 -6.86 -10.91
CA TYR A 58 2.30 -7.67 -12.03
C TYR A 58 0.84 -7.31 -12.35
N HIS A 59 -0.05 -7.34 -11.35
CA HIS A 59 -1.47 -7.02 -11.55
C HIS A 59 -1.71 -5.53 -11.80
N ASN A 60 -0.78 -4.66 -11.39
CA ASN A 60 -0.81 -3.25 -11.73
C ASN A 60 -0.40 -3.00 -13.20
N GLY A 61 0.20 -3.99 -13.87
CA GLY A 61 0.66 -3.89 -15.26
C GLY A 61 2.08 -3.34 -15.42
N ASP A 62 2.88 -3.38 -14.35
CA ASP A 62 4.25 -2.84 -14.32
C ASP A 62 5.30 -3.90 -14.65
N VAL A 63 4.99 -4.84 -15.55
CA VAL A 63 5.88 -5.96 -15.88
C VAL A 63 7.17 -5.49 -16.54
N GLU A 64 7.07 -4.63 -17.55
CA GLU A 64 8.22 -4.13 -18.31
C GLU A 64 9.23 -3.38 -17.43
N ARG A 65 8.74 -2.52 -16.53
CA ARG A 65 9.61 -1.72 -15.66
C ARG A 65 10.24 -2.50 -14.50
N ASN A 66 9.79 -3.72 -14.25
CA ASN A 66 10.29 -4.64 -13.23
C ASN A 66 10.74 -5.99 -13.83
N GLU A 67 11.17 -6.01 -15.09
CA GLU A 67 11.48 -7.25 -15.82
C GLU A 67 12.51 -8.11 -15.07
N ALA A 68 13.55 -7.50 -14.51
CA ALA A 68 14.60 -8.21 -13.78
C ALA A 68 14.08 -8.85 -12.49
N GLU A 69 13.23 -8.16 -11.75
CA GLU A 69 12.69 -8.61 -10.48
C GLU A 69 11.55 -9.63 -10.65
N LEU A 70 10.81 -9.54 -11.75
CA LEU A 70 9.76 -10.48 -12.13
C LEU A 70 10.28 -11.70 -12.91
N GLN A 71 11.59 -11.77 -13.18
CA GLN A 71 12.18 -12.90 -13.88
C GLN A 71 11.97 -14.19 -13.06
N ASN A 72 11.23 -15.15 -13.64
CA ASN A 72 10.81 -16.40 -13.00
C ASN A 72 9.84 -16.22 -11.81
N PHE A 73 9.24 -15.04 -11.65
CA PHE A 73 8.17 -14.85 -10.68
C PHE A 73 6.86 -15.42 -11.25
N GLU A 74 6.21 -16.30 -10.49
CA GLU A 74 4.88 -16.82 -10.84
C GLU A 74 3.81 -16.00 -10.09
N PRO A 75 3.03 -15.15 -10.80
CA PRO A 75 2.03 -14.30 -10.16
C PRO A 75 0.88 -15.14 -9.61
N LYS A 76 0.47 -14.83 -8.37
CA LYS A 76 -0.65 -15.47 -7.70
C LYS A 76 -1.96 -14.79 -8.16
N PRO A 77 -3.02 -15.54 -8.48
CA PRO A 77 -4.34 -14.96 -8.75
C PRO A 77 -4.84 -14.13 -7.56
N ILE A 78 -5.48 -12.98 -7.82
CA ILE A 78 -5.91 -12.03 -6.78
C ILE A 78 -7.39 -12.14 -6.39
N GLY A 79 -8.13 -13.02 -7.06
CA GLY A 79 -9.58 -13.15 -6.90
C GLY A 79 -10.33 -11.88 -7.27
N GLU A 80 -11.56 -11.76 -6.77
CA GLU A 80 -12.43 -10.61 -7.01
C GLU A 80 -12.61 -9.79 -5.73
N LEU A 81 -12.71 -8.47 -5.89
CA LEU A 81 -13.12 -7.58 -4.80
C LEU A 81 -14.64 -7.59 -4.70
N ASN A 82 -15.16 -8.14 -3.60
CA ASN A 82 -16.60 -8.13 -3.38
C ASN A 82 -17.12 -6.71 -3.10
N GLU A 83 -18.38 -6.47 -3.46
CA GLU A 83 -18.98 -5.12 -3.41
C GLU A 83 -19.09 -4.56 -1.99
N LYS A 84 -19.31 -5.41 -0.98
CA LYS A 84 -19.38 -4.97 0.43
C LYS A 84 -18.05 -4.40 0.89
N THR A 85 -16.93 -5.07 0.57
CA THR A 85 -15.58 -4.58 0.86
C THR A 85 -15.25 -3.35 0.02
N ALA A 86 -15.60 -3.35 -1.27
CA ALA A 86 -15.40 -2.19 -2.14
C ALA A 86 -16.10 -0.93 -1.61
N GLN A 87 -17.35 -1.07 -1.13
CA GLN A 87 -18.10 0.03 -0.53
C GLN A 87 -17.42 0.60 0.71
N ARG A 88 -16.93 -0.25 1.62
CA ARG A 88 -16.20 0.22 2.82
C ARG A 88 -14.89 0.92 2.48
N ILE A 89 -14.17 0.43 1.47
CA ILE A 89 -12.98 1.12 0.95
C ILE A 89 -13.34 2.51 0.45
N ARG A 90 -14.41 2.65 -0.36
CA ARG A 90 -14.85 3.97 -0.87
C ARG A 90 -15.28 4.91 0.25
N GLU A 91 -15.98 4.42 1.27
CA GLU A 91 -16.35 5.19 2.47
C GLU A 91 -15.12 5.68 3.23
N CYS A 92 -14.13 4.79 3.47
CA CYS A 92 -12.87 5.14 4.11
C CYS A 92 -12.12 6.24 3.33
N VAL A 93 -12.01 6.10 2.01
CA VAL A 93 -11.35 7.10 1.15
C VAL A 93 -12.12 8.44 1.16
N ALA A 94 -13.45 8.40 1.14
CA ALA A 94 -14.27 9.61 1.26
C ALA A 94 -14.05 10.34 2.60
N GLU A 95 -13.93 9.61 3.71
CA GLU A 95 -13.57 10.20 5.00
C GLU A 95 -12.18 10.85 5.01
N VAL A 96 -11.21 10.26 4.31
CA VAL A 96 -9.89 10.89 4.11
C VAL A 96 -10.04 12.20 3.33
N TYR A 97 -10.85 12.22 2.26
CA TYR A 97 -11.10 13.44 1.47
C TYR A 97 -11.80 14.55 2.27
N LEU A 98 -12.79 14.21 3.09
CA LEU A 98 -13.46 15.16 3.99
C LEU A 98 -12.46 15.86 4.91
N LYS A 99 -11.45 15.13 5.41
CA LYS A 99 -10.42 15.67 6.32
C LYS A 99 -9.42 16.58 5.63
N VAL A 100 -9.28 16.49 4.31
CA VAL A 100 -8.37 17.34 3.51
C VAL A 100 -9.13 18.43 2.71
N ASN A 101 -10.29 18.85 3.23
CA ASN A 101 -11.12 19.96 2.74
C ASN A 101 -11.94 19.70 1.46
N PHE A 102 -12.27 18.45 1.13
CA PHE A 102 -13.34 18.15 0.17
C PHE A 102 -14.66 17.93 0.92
N SER A 103 -15.34 19.01 1.31
CA SER A 103 -16.51 19.00 2.20
C SER A 103 -17.71 18.20 1.69
N GLU A 104 -17.76 17.91 0.38
CA GLU A 104 -18.84 17.15 -0.26
C GLU A 104 -18.43 15.70 -0.60
N ALA A 105 -17.28 15.24 -0.11
CA ALA A 105 -16.80 13.91 -0.44
C ALA A 105 -17.69 12.81 0.15
N THR A 106 -18.19 11.95 -0.75
CA THR A 106 -18.95 10.75 -0.44
C THR A 106 -18.31 9.53 -1.11
N ALA A 107 -18.73 8.33 -0.71
CA ALA A 107 -18.27 7.09 -1.33
C ALA A 107 -18.55 7.04 -2.84
N GLU A 108 -19.63 7.68 -3.31
CA GLU A 108 -20.00 7.73 -4.74
C GLU A 108 -19.02 8.55 -5.58
N ASN A 109 -18.29 9.47 -4.94
CA ASN A 109 -17.26 10.25 -5.61
C ASN A 109 -15.97 9.45 -5.84
N VAL A 110 -15.79 8.32 -5.16
CA VAL A 110 -14.57 7.50 -5.21
C VAL A 110 -14.76 6.34 -6.17
N ILE A 111 -13.89 6.24 -7.17
CA ILE A 111 -13.91 5.16 -8.16
C ILE A 111 -12.67 4.31 -7.97
N ILE A 112 -12.84 3.05 -7.55
CA ILE A 112 -11.74 2.06 -7.52
C ILE A 112 -11.39 1.72 -8.97
N LYS A 113 -10.21 2.14 -9.41
CA LYS A 113 -9.70 1.92 -10.77
C LYS A 113 -9.01 0.58 -10.93
N LYS A 114 -8.32 0.12 -9.89
CA LYS A 114 -7.73 -1.21 -9.85
C LYS A 114 -7.84 -1.80 -8.44
N TYR A 115 -8.21 -3.06 -8.39
CA TYR A 115 -7.97 -3.94 -7.26
C TYR A 115 -6.77 -4.82 -7.60
N LEU A 116 -5.82 -4.90 -6.68
CA LEU A 116 -4.51 -5.52 -6.90
C LEU A 116 -4.26 -6.72 -5.99
N GLY A 117 -5.28 -7.18 -5.24
CA GLY A 117 -5.19 -8.35 -4.36
C GLY A 117 -5.36 -8.04 -2.88
N CYS A 118 -5.48 -9.11 -2.10
CA CYS A 118 -5.57 -9.08 -0.65
C CYS A 118 -4.40 -9.86 -0.05
N TYR A 119 -3.59 -9.18 0.76
CA TYR A 119 -2.34 -9.67 1.29
C TYR A 119 -2.37 -9.49 2.81
N ASN A 120 -2.42 -10.59 3.57
CA ASN A 120 -2.49 -10.54 5.04
C ASN A 120 -3.62 -9.61 5.58
N GLY A 121 -4.77 -9.62 4.89
CA GLY A 121 -5.94 -8.79 5.19
C GLY A 121 -5.86 -7.34 4.69
N TYR A 122 -4.77 -6.96 4.01
CA TYR A 122 -4.64 -5.67 3.34
C TYR A 122 -5.09 -5.77 1.89
N TYR A 123 -6.12 -5.02 1.53
CA TYR A 123 -6.64 -4.91 0.17
C TYR A 123 -5.90 -3.80 -0.57
N ALA A 124 -5.06 -4.18 -1.54
CA ALA A 124 -4.31 -3.24 -2.36
C ALA A 124 -5.22 -2.69 -3.46
N VAL A 125 -5.36 -1.36 -3.53
CA VAL A 125 -6.25 -0.66 -4.46
C VAL A 125 -5.66 0.63 -5.00
N ARG A 126 -6.08 1.00 -6.21
CA ARG A 126 -5.93 2.35 -6.77
C ARG A 126 -7.30 2.94 -7.00
N PHE A 127 -7.46 4.22 -6.73
CA PHE A 127 -8.70 4.94 -6.93
C PHE A 127 -8.49 6.26 -7.65
N THR A 128 -9.57 6.81 -8.19
CA THR A 128 -9.68 8.20 -8.61
C THR A 128 -10.91 8.81 -7.95
N ASN A 129 -11.11 10.11 -8.14
CA ASN A 129 -12.29 10.81 -7.66
C ASN A 129 -12.79 11.81 -8.70
N ASN A 130 -14.04 12.26 -8.55
CA ASN A 130 -14.64 13.34 -9.33
C ASN A 130 -14.81 14.64 -8.51
N LEU A 131 -14.07 14.79 -7.40
CA LEU A 131 -14.24 15.87 -6.42
C LEU A 131 -13.58 17.18 -6.84
N SER A 132 -12.56 17.12 -7.69
CA SER A 132 -11.95 18.31 -8.29
C SER A 132 -12.14 18.28 -9.79
N GLY A 133 -12.83 19.29 -10.33
CA GLY A 133 -12.70 19.62 -11.75
C GLY A 133 -11.28 20.13 -12.01
N ARG A 134 -10.30 19.22 -12.17
CA ARG A 134 -8.94 19.61 -12.55
C ARG A 134 -8.55 18.97 -13.88
N LEU A 135 -8.61 19.84 -14.87
CA LEU A 135 -7.61 20.15 -15.90
C LEU A 135 -6.62 19.03 -16.21
N ASP A 136 -6.75 18.53 -17.44
CA ASP A 136 -5.72 17.80 -18.17
C ASP A 136 -4.40 18.60 -18.15
N TRP A 137 -3.42 18.14 -17.37
CA TRP A 137 -2.03 18.52 -17.56
C TRP A 137 -1.38 17.34 -18.28
N GLU A 138 -0.76 17.64 -19.42
CA GLU A 138 0.06 16.70 -20.19
C GLU A 138 1.37 16.48 -19.44
N THR A 139 1.30 15.64 -18.42
CA THR A 139 2.46 15.22 -17.65
C THR A 139 2.96 13.89 -18.19
N ASP A 140 4.29 13.71 -18.18
CA ASP A 140 4.92 12.46 -18.59
C ASP A 140 4.45 11.31 -17.67
N PRO A 141 3.97 10.18 -18.23
CA PRO A 141 3.64 9.00 -17.43
C PRO A 141 4.75 8.53 -16.48
N GLU A 142 6.02 8.78 -16.82
CA GLU A 142 7.17 8.41 -15.99
C GLU A 142 7.31 9.27 -14.72
N ASP A 143 6.68 10.44 -14.65
CA ASP A 143 6.62 11.24 -13.41
C ASP A 143 5.70 10.62 -12.33
N TYR A 144 4.99 9.53 -12.66
CA TYR A 144 4.03 8.86 -11.79
C TYR A 144 4.49 7.45 -11.44
N ILE A 145 5.72 7.34 -10.94
CA ILE A 145 6.31 6.09 -10.48
C ILE A 145 6.65 6.20 -9.00
N GLU A 146 6.13 5.26 -8.22
CA GLU A 146 6.50 5.04 -6.82
C GLU A 146 7.46 3.84 -6.78
N GLU A 147 8.57 3.93 -6.04
CA GLU A 147 9.48 2.81 -5.83
C GLU A 147 9.40 2.32 -4.37
N VAL A 148 9.01 1.06 -4.17
CA VAL A 148 8.92 0.43 -2.83
C VAL A 148 9.69 -0.86 -2.85
N GLY A 149 10.66 -1.02 -1.95
CA GLY A 149 11.46 -2.26 -1.87
C GLY A 149 12.22 -2.62 -3.15
N GLY A 150 12.57 -1.61 -3.96
CA GLY A 150 13.19 -1.77 -5.28
C GLY A 150 12.22 -2.13 -6.41
N ILE A 151 10.90 -2.10 -6.17
CA ILE A 151 9.86 -2.39 -7.17
C ILE A 151 9.21 -1.07 -7.60
N LYS A 152 9.17 -0.82 -8.91
CA LYS A 152 8.63 0.39 -9.52
C LYS A 152 7.15 0.22 -9.87
N LEU A 153 6.31 1.15 -9.43
CA LEU A 153 4.86 1.04 -9.48
C LEU A 153 4.26 2.30 -10.11
N SER A 154 3.62 2.14 -11.26
CA SER A 154 2.97 3.29 -11.92
C SER A 154 1.65 3.63 -11.26
N TYR A 155 1.44 4.91 -10.98
CA TYR A 155 0.18 5.48 -10.51
C TYR A 155 -0.42 6.51 -11.49
N TYR A 156 0.00 6.50 -12.76
CA TYR A 156 -0.46 7.45 -13.78
C TYR A 156 -1.99 7.60 -13.80
N ARG A 157 -2.47 8.86 -13.71
CA ARG A 157 -3.89 9.28 -13.68
C ARG A 157 -4.76 8.69 -12.57
N THR A 158 -4.17 8.15 -11.50
CA THR A 158 -4.91 7.68 -10.31
C THR A 158 -4.17 8.07 -9.02
N SER A 159 -4.69 7.64 -7.88
CA SER A 159 -3.93 7.59 -6.63
C SER A 159 -2.71 6.68 -6.74
N PHE A 160 -1.74 6.89 -5.85
CA PHE A 160 -0.78 5.85 -5.42
C PHE A 160 -1.51 4.55 -5.04
N ILE A 161 -0.77 3.46 -4.97
CA ILE A 161 -1.31 2.20 -4.45
C ILE A 161 -1.49 2.34 -2.94
N HIS A 162 -2.72 2.18 -2.47
CA HIS A 162 -3.05 2.21 -1.06
C HIS A 162 -3.51 0.83 -0.60
N LEU A 163 -3.24 0.54 0.66
CA LEU A 163 -3.63 -0.72 1.30
C LEU A 163 -4.71 -0.42 2.32
N TRP A 164 -5.92 -0.94 2.10
CA TRP A 164 -7.00 -0.81 3.06
C TRP A 164 -7.10 -2.07 3.92
N LYS A 165 -7.34 -1.93 5.21
CA LYS A 165 -7.58 -3.05 6.12
C LYS A 165 -8.78 -2.76 7.00
N GLU A 166 -9.63 -3.77 7.19
CA GLU A 166 -10.73 -3.73 8.16
C GLU A 166 -10.15 -3.64 9.59
N ASN A 167 -10.82 -2.90 10.47
CA ASN A 167 -10.39 -2.72 11.86
C ASN A 167 -10.55 -4.00 12.71
#